data_AF-A0A3N5Q4E0-F1
#
_entry.id   AF-A0A3N5Q4E0-F1
#
_cell.length_a   1.000
_cell.length_b   1.000
_cell.length_c   1.000
_cell.angle_alpha   90.00
_cell.angle_beta   90.00
_cell.angle_gamma   90.00
#
_symmetry.space_group_name_H-M   'P 1'
#
loop_
_entity.id
_entity.type
_entity.pdbx_description
1 polymer ?
#
loop_
_entity_poly.entity_id
_entity_poly.type
_entity_poly.pdbx_seq_one_letter_code
_entity_poly.pdbx_strand_id
1 'polypeptide(L)' 'PYIETLGLSSGLVLALQVAGFFVKVGVLLFFFIWVRWSIPRFRYDQLMNLGWKVMFPLSLFNIIWVAVLIMIFNL' A
#
# COMPACT_ATOMS: atom_id res chain seq x y z
N PRO A 1 -6.65 -0.72 18.11
CA PRO A 1 -6.64 0.44 19.04
C PRO A 1 -7.79 1.39 18.70
N TYR A 2 -8.51 1.94 19.69
CA TYR A 2 -9.78 2.71 19.58
C TYR A 2 -11.10 1.91 19.49
N ILE A 3 -11.07 0.59 19.71
CA ILE A 3 -12.28 -0.25 19.64
C ILE A 3 -13.18 -0.10 20.89
N GLU A 4 -12.57 0.31 22.00
CA GLU A 4 -13.20 0.33 23.33
C GLU A 4 -13.98 1.63 23.58
N THR A 5 -13.77 2.66 22.77
CA THR A 5 -14.43 3.96 22.89
C THR A 5 -15.81 4.00 22.22
N LEU A 6 -16.15 2.99 21.41
CA LEU A 6 -17.36 2.98 20.58
C LEU A 6 -18.57 2.31 21.26
N GLY A 7 -18.39 1.66 22.41
CA GLY A 7 -19.51 1.06 23.17
C GLY A 7 -20.31 -0.03 22.41
N LEU A 8 -19.77 -0.54 21.30
CA LEU A 8 -20.41 -1.54 20.44
C LEU A 8 -20.15 -2.95 20.96
N SER A 9 -21.10 -3.87 20.72
CA SER A 9 -20.95 -5.27 21.11
C SER A 9 -19.73 -5.90 20.44
N SER A 10 -18.94 -6.68 21.21
CA SER A 10 -17.67 -7.26 20.75
C SER A 10 -17.83 -8.08 19.46
N GLY A 11 -18.99 -8.72 19.26
CA GLY A 11 -19.29 -9.45 18.02
C GLY A 11 -19.43 -8.54 16.78
N LEU A 12 -20.05 -7.38 16.92
CA LEU A 12 -20.24 -6.43 15.81
C LEU A 12 -18.90 -5.80 15.41
N VAL A 13 -18.08 -5.46 16.40
CA VAL A 13 -16.72 -4.94 16.20
C VAL A 13 -15.83 -5.92 15.42
N LEU A 14 -15.90 -7.21 15.74
CA LEU A 14 -15.16 -8.24 15.01
C LEU A 14 -15.69 -8.39 13.59
N ALA A 15 -17.01 -8.38 13.41
CA ALA A 15 -17.62 -8.42 12.08
C ALA A 15 -17.19 -7.23 11.21
N LEU A 16 -17.12 -6.02 11.78
CA LEU A 16 -16.65 -4.83 11.06
C LEU A 16 -15.16 -4.89 10.69
N GLN A 17 -14.31 -5.42 11.56
CA GLN A 17 -12.89 -5.60 11.24
C GLN A 17 -12.68 -6.61 10.11
N VAL A 18 -13.37 -7.75 10.20
CA VAL A 18 -13.32 -8.79 9.18
C VAL A 18 -13.89 -8.27 7.87
N ALA A 19 -15.04 -7.60 7.88
CA ALA A 19 -15.61 -6.96 6.70
C ALA A 19 -14.67 -5.90 6.10
N GLY A 20 -14.07 -5.04 6.94
CA GLY A 20 -13.10 -4.05 6.49
C GLY A 20 -11.86 -4.66 5.84
N PHE A 21 -11.38 -5.79 6.35
CA PHE A 21 -10.31 -6.57 5.73
C PHE A 21 -10.74 -7.11 4.36
N PHE A 22 -11.90 -7.77 4.28
CA PHE A 22 -12.41 -8.30 3.02
C PHE A 22 -12.66 -7.21 1.97
N VAL A 23 -13.14 -6.03 2.36
CA VAL A 23 -13.31 -4.90 1.45
C VAL A 23 -11.96 -4.44 0.89
N LYS A 24 -10.94 -4.26 1.74
CA LYS A 24 -9.59 -3.88 1.29
C LYS A 24 -9.01 -4.90 0.32
N VAL A 25 -9.14 -6.19 0.62
CA VAL A 25 -8.68 -7.28 -0.25
C VAL A 25 -9.47 -7.31 -1.56
N GLY A 26 -10.80 -7.17 -1.51
CA GLY A 26 -11.66 -7.13 -2.69
C GLY A 26 -11.32 -5.97 -3.63
N VAL A 27 -11.06 -4.78 -3.08
CA VAL A 27 -10.62 -3.61 -3.86
C VAL A 27 -9.26 -3.85 -4.51
N LEU A 28 -8.30 -4.44 -3.79
CA LEU A 28 -6.99 -4.82 -4.34
C LEU A 28 -7.14 -5.82 -5.49
N LEU A 29 -7.96 -6.87 -5.32
CA LEU A 29 -8.20 -7.86 -6.37
C LEU A 29 -8.85 -7.23 -7.60
N PHE A 30 -9.87 -6.40 -7.41
CA PHE A 30 -10.51 -5.66 -8.50
C PHE A 30 -9.49 -4.78 -9.24
N PHE A 31 -8.64 -4.06 -8.50
CA PHE A 31 -7.57 -3.25 -9.10
C PHE A 31 -6.61 -4.11 -9.93
N PHE A 32 -6.15 -5.26 -9.44
CA PHE A 32 -5.26 -6.15 -10.20
C PHE A 32 -5.91 -6.71 -11.47
N ILE A 33 -7.19 -7.07 -11.42
CA ILE A 33 -7.94 -7.54 -12.60
C ILE A 33 -8.07 -6.40 -13.62
N TRP A 34 -8.41 -5.20 -13.15
CA TRP A 34 -8.55 -4.03 -14.00
C TRP A 34 -7.22 -3.61 -14.66
N VAL A 35 -6.12 -3.67 -13.91
CA VAL A 35 -4.76 -3.41 -14.42
C VAL A 35 -4.39 -4.40 -15.53
N ARG A 36 -4.71 -5.69 -15.35
CA ARG A 36 -4.47 -6.72 -16.39
C ARG A 36 -5.21 -6.41 -17.69
N TRP A 37 -6.42 -5.86 -17.61
CA TRP A 37 -7.22 -5.50 -18.78
C TRP A 37 -6.77 -4.18 -19.43
N SER A 38 -6.20 -3.26 -18.65
CA SER A 38 -5.83 -1.92 -19.12
C SER A 38 -4.42 -1.84 -19.70
N ILE A 39 -3.52 -2.74 -19.31
CA ILE A 39 -2.11 -2.68 -19.71
C ILE A 39 -1.86 -3.48 -21.01
N PRO A 40 -1.48 -2.81 -22.11
CA PRO A 40 -0.95 -3.49 -23.29
C PRO A 40 0.47 -4.00 -23.00
N ARG A 41 0.68 -5.32 -23.19
CA ARG A 41 1.95 -6.06 -23.12
C ARG A 41 3.24 -5.21 -23.16
N PHE A 42 3.90 -5.06 -22.01
CA PHE A 42 5.19 -4.37 -21.88
C PHE A 42 6.36 -5.25 -22.28
N ARG A 43 7.41 -4.66 -22.87
CA ARG A 43 8.65 -5.36 -23.18
C ARG A 43 9.55 -5.46 -21.94
N TYR A 44 10.32 -6.54 -21.83
CA TYR A 44 11.23 -6.77 -20.70
C TYR A 44 12.19 -5.58 -20.47
N ASP A 45 12.72 -4.99 -21.55
CA ASP A 45 13.63 -3.84 -21.44
C ASP A 45 12.98 -2.61 -20.80
N GLN A 46 11.68 -2.40 -21.01
CA GLN A 46 10.95 -1.28 -20.43
C GLN A 46 10.76 -1.50 -18.93
N LEU A 47 10.47 -2.73 -18.52
CA LEU A 47 10.37 -3.12 -17.12
C LEU A 47 11.73 -3.00 -16.41
N MET A 48 12.81 -3.46 -17.06
CA MET A 48 14.17 -3.33 -16.56
C MET A 48 14.56 -1.86 -16.37
N ASN A 49 14.26 -1.01 -17.36
CA ASN A 49 14.54 0.41 -17.31
C ASN A 49 13.73 1.12 -16.21
N LEU A 50 12.44 0.79 -16.05
CA LEU A 50 11.61 1.33 -14.99
C LEU A 50 12.12 0.90 -13.60
N GLY A 51 12.39 -0.39 -13.41
CA GLY A 51 12.87 -0.93 -12.14
C GLY A 51 14.21 -0.33 -11.72
N TRP A 52 15.20 -0.37 -12.62
CA TRP A 52 16.57 0.01 -12.28
C TRP A 52 16.85 1.51 -12.37
N LYS A 53 16.27 2.24 -13.33
CA LYS A 53 16.55 3.68 -13.47
C LYS A 53 15.58 4.58 -12.73
N VAL A 54 14.38 4.10 -12.39
CA VAL A 54 13.36 4.93 -11.73
C VAL A 54 13.07 4.43 -10.32
N MET A 55 12.68 3.17 -10.16
CA MET A 55 12.23 2.66 -8.86
C MET A 55 13.38 2.55 -7.84
N PHE A 56 14.55 2.07 -8.27
CA PHE A 56 15.71 1.93 -7.41
C PHE A 56 16.23 3.27 -6.83
N PRO A 57 16.53 4.30 -7.63
CA PRO A 57 16.96 5.58 -7.08
C PRO A 57 15.86 6.27 -6.27
N LEU A 58 14.59 6.10 -6.64
CA LEU A 58 13.47 6.64 -5.86
C LEU A 58 13.36 5.99 -4.48
N SER A 59 13.59 4.67 -4.37
CA SER A 59 13.61 3.96 -3.10
C SER A 59 14.77 4.44 -2.21
N LEU A 60 15.97 4.62 -2.77
CA LEU A 60 17.11 5.15 -2.04
C LEU A 60 16.85 6.58 -1.55
N PHE A 61 16.28 7.43 -2.41
CA PHE A 61 15.90 8.78 -2.04
C PHE A 61 14.87 8.79 -0.90
N ASN A 62 13.87 7.92 -0.93
CA ASN A 62 12.87 7.82 0.14
C ASN A 62 13.49 7.45 1.50
N ILE A 63 14.42 6.50 1.51
CA ILE A 63 15.13 6.09 2.74
C ILE A 63 15.92 7.27 3.32
N ILE A 64 16.71 7.96 2.48
CA ILE A 64 17.49 9.12 2.91
C ILE A 64 16.57 10.24 3.41
N TRP A 65 15.47 10.49 2.69
CA TRP A 65 14.48 11.51 3.06
C TRP A 65 13.86 11.26 4.43
N VAL A 66 13.42 10.02 4.69
CA VAL A 66 12.86 9.65 5.99
C VAL A 66 13.93 9.74 7.09
N ALA A 67 15.16 9.31 6.83
CA ALA A 67 16.26 9.41 7.79
C ALA A 67 16.56 10.87 8.18
N VAL A 68 16.57 11.77 7.20
CA VAL A 68 16.75 13.22 7.44
C VAL A 68 15.59 13.81 8.23
N LEU A 69 14.34 13.43 7.90
CA LEU A 69 13.17 13.88 8.66
C LEU A 69 13.26 13.45 10.12
N ILE A 70 13.59 12.19 10.41
CA ILE A 70 13.74 11.71 11.80
C ILE A 70 14.81 12.52 12.54
N MET A 71 15.96 12.77 11.91
CA MET A 71 17.04 13.54 12.52
C MET A 71 16.65 15.00 12.81
N ILE A 72 15.90 15.64 11.92
CA ILE A 72 15.47 17.04 12.09
C ILE A 72 14.34 17.16 13.12
N PHE A 73 13.35 16.26 13.08
CA PHE A 73 12.21 16.27 13.99
C PHE A 73 12.50 15.64 15.36
N ASN A 74 13.69 15.04 15.53
CA ASN A 74 14.14 14.40 16.78
C ASN A 74 13.09 13.38 17.30
N LEU A 75 12.51 12.62 16.36
CA LEU A 75 11.52 11.56 16.63
C LEU A 75 12.22 10.24 16.99
#